data_AF-A0A7X8ZHD3-F1
#
_entry.id   AF-A0A7X8ZHD3-F1
#
_cell.length_a   1.000
_cell.length_b   1.000
_cell.length_c   1.000
_cell.angle_alpha   90.00
_cell.angle_beta   90.00
_cell.angle_gamma   90.00
#
_symmetry.space_group_name_H-M   'P 1'
#
loop_
_entity.id
_entity.type
_entity.pdbx_description
1 polymer ?
#
loop_
_entity_poly.entity_id
_entity_poly.type
_entity_poly.pdbx_seq_one_letter_code
_entity_poly.pdbx_strand_id
1 'polypeptide(L)'
;TFETQTRNTLDLSAVPVLKKLTHLPVIIDPSHATGYAELVPSMSLAAAAAGADGLIVEVHNNPACALCDGMQSLTPETFARLAPQAKQVSALVREGGLL
;
A
#
# COMPACT_ATOMS: atom_id res chain seq x y z
N THR A 1 -4.61 12.81 -11.34
CA THR A 1 -4.48 12.65 -12.82
C THR A 1 -5.84 12.98 -13.43
N PHE A 2 -6.11 12.66 -14.70
CA PHE A 2 -7.47 12.79 -15.28
C PHE A 2 -8.37 11.58 -14.96
N GLU A 3 -7.82 10.53 -14.36
CA GLU A 3 -8.55 9.34 -13.93
C GLU A 3 -9.52 9.67 -12.79
N THR A 4 -10.72 9.09 -12.81
CA THR A 4 -11.79 9.32 -11.81
C THR A 4 -12.24 8.07 -11.07
N GLN A 5 -11.75 6.89 -11.45
CA GLN A 5 -12.10 5.61 -10.82
C GLN A 5 -11.44 5.39 -9.45
N THR A 6 -10.33 6.08 -9.15
CA THR A 6 -9.67 6.09 -7.84
C THR A 6 -9.47 7.51 -7.33
N ARG A 7 -9.30 7.68 -6.01
CA ARG A 7 -9.08 9.00 -5.38
C ARG A 7 -7.83 9.68 -5.95
N ASN A 8 -6.75 8.91 -6.11
CA ASN A 8 -5.51 9.31 -6.78
C ASN A 8 -5.02 8.16 -7.68
N THR A 9 -4.08 8.44 -8.58
CA THR A 9 -3.35 7.37 -9.27
C THR A 9 -2.10 7.04 -8.47
N LEU A 10 -2.02 5.81 -7.95
CA LEU A 10 -0.85 5.35 -7.22
C LEU A 10 0.34 5.21 -8.19
N ASP A 11 1.36 6.06 -8.03
CA ASP A 11 2.59 5.98 -8.81
C ASP A 11 3.59 5.01 -8.17
N LEU A 12 3.50 3.73 -8.56
CA LEU A 12 4.46 2.71 -8.13
C LEU A 12 5.86 2.93 -8.70
N SER A 13 5.98 3.66 -9.83
CA SER A 13 7.28 3.93 -10.44
C SER A 13 8.13 4.89 -9.61
N ALA A 14 7.48 5.70 -8.75
CA ALA A 14 8.15 6.55 -7.79
C ALA A 14 9.06 5.77 -6.82
N VAL A 15 8.72 4.51 -6.49
CA VAL A 15 9.52 3.70 -5.55
C VAL A 15 10.96 3.51 -6.05
N PRO A 16 11.23 2.87 -7.21
CA PRO A 16 12.60 2.71 -7.70
C PRO A 16 13.26 4.03 -8.10
N VAL A 17 12.49 5.05 -8.52
CA VAL A 17 13.04 6.38 -8.81
C VAL A 17 13.60 7.02 -7.53
N LEU A 18 12.81 7.07 -6.46
CA LEU A 18 13.23 7.67 -5.20
C LEU A 18 14.41 6.92 -4.58
N LYS A 19 14.45 5.59 -4.64
CA LYS A 19 15.60 4.81 -4.16
C LYS A 19 16.91 5.11 -4.89
N LYS A 20 16.87 5.66 -6.12
CA LYS A 20 18.07 6.15 -6.83
C LYS A 20 18.44 7.58 -6.45
N LEU A 21 17.45 8.38 -6.05
CA LEU A 21 17.63 9.81 -5.77
C LEU A 21 17.93 10.09 -4.29
N THR A 22 17.58 9.17 -3.40
CA THR A 22 17.79 9.32 -1.96
C THR A 22 18.07 7.97 -1.29
N HIS A 23 18.78 8.02 -0.16
CA HIS A 23 19.01 6.88 0.72
C HIS A 23 17.85 6.64 1.71
N LEU A 24 16.86 7.53 1.74
CA LEU A 24 15.77 7.47 2.72
C LEU A 24 14.79 6.33 2.39
N PRO A 25 14.15 5.73 3.41
CA PRO A 25 13.11 4.72 3.19
C PRO A 25 11.94 5.28 2.39
N VAL A 26 11.38 4.47 1.49
CA VAL A 26 10.18 4.82 0.71
C VAL A 26 8.97 4.04 1.24
N ILE A 27 7.96 4.76 1.73
CA ILE A 27 6.71 4.19 2.26
C ILE A 27 5.55 4.51 1.31
N ILE A 28 4.70 3.52 1.04
CA ILE A 28 3.51 3.69 0.19
C ILE A 28 2.23 3.65 1.02
N ASP A 29 1.30 4.57 0.71
CA ASP A 29 -0.06 4.63 1.25
C ASP A 29 -1.09 4.16 0.20
N PRO A 30 -1.47 2.87 0.18
CA PRO A 30 -2.49 2.37 -0.71
C PRO A 30 -3.92 2.79 -0.31
N SER A 31 -4.18 3.14 0.96
CA SER A 31 -5.49 3.58 1.44
C SER A 31 -5.87 4.92 0.80
N HIS A 32 -5.06 5.96 1.00
CA HIS A 32 -5.31 7.29 0.45
C HIS A 32 -5.07 7.38 -1.06
N ALA A 33 -4.17 6.55 -1.60
CA ALA A 33 -3.94 6.54 -3.03
C ALA A 33 -5.18 6.03 -3.78
N THR A 34 -5.78 4.94 -3.33
CA THR A 34 -6.94 4.35 -4.02
C THR A 34 -8.26 4.98 -3.59
N GLY A 35 -8.42 5.26 -2.29
CA GLY A 35 -9.68 5.69 -1.68
C GLY A 35 -10.68 4.57 -1.40
N TYR A 36 -10.34 3.31 -1.69
CA TYR A 36 -11.27 2.18 -1.60
C TYR A 36 -10.62 0.96 -0.92
N ALA A 37 -11.22 0.51 0.19
CA ALA A 37 -10.70 -0.60 1.00
C ALA A 37 -10.48 -1.88 0.19
N GLU A 38 -11.29 -2.16 -0.83
CA GLU A 38 -11.16 -3.35 -1.69
C GLU A 38 -9.90 -3.36 -2.56
N LEU A 39 -9.35 -2.18 -2.88
CA LEU A 39 -8.13 -2.03 -3.69
C LEU A 39 -6.86 -2.04 -2.83
N VAL A 40 -6.98 -1.78 -1.53
CA VAL A 40 -5.84 -1.69 -0.61
C VAL A 40 -4.98 -2.96 -0.59
N PRO A 41 -5.53 -4.19 -0.52
CA PRO A 41 -4.70 -5.39 -0.49
C PRO A 41 -3.85 -5.58 -1.75
N SER A 42 -4.44 -5.45 -2.93
CA SER A 42 -3.71 -5.65 -4.19
C SER A 42 -2.63 -4.58 -4.39
N MET A 43 -2.94 -3.32 -4.08
CA MET A 43 -1.97 -2.22 -4.19
C MET A 43 -0.86 -2.30 -3.13
N SER A 44 -1.15 -2.83 -1.95
CA SER A 44 -0.15 -3.11 -0.91
C SER A 44 0.86 -4.16 -1.37
N LEU A 45 0.39 -5.26 -1.98
CA LEU A 45 1.27 -6.29 -2.51
C LEU A 45 2.08 -5.78 -3.70
N ALA A 46 1.48 -4.96 -4.57
CA ALA A 46 2.18 -4.32 -5.67
C ALA A 46 3.27 -3.35 -5.19
N ALA A 47 3.01 -2.57 -4.14
CA ALA A 47 3.99 -1.69 -3.52
C ALA A 47 5.14 -2.47 -2.86
N ALA A 48 4.84 -3.57 -2.17
CA ALA A 48 5.87 -4.48 -1.65
C ALA A 48 6.72 -5.08 -2.79
N ALA A 49 6.07 -5.50 -3.89
CA ALA A 49 6.74 -6.04 -5.07
C ALA A 49 7.62 -5.01 -5.79
N ALA A 50 7.18 -3.75 -5.84
CA ALA A 50 7.94 -2.62 -6.38
C ALA A 50 9.14 -2.23 -5.51
N GLY A 51 9.23 -2.77 -4.29
CA GLY A 51 10.36 -2.58 -3.40
C GLY A 51 10.24 -1.44 -2.41
N ALA A 52 9.00 -1.07 -2.06
CA ALA A 52 8.76 -0.15 -0.95
C ALA A 52 9.33 -0.73 0.35
N ASP A 53 9.87 0.14 1.19
CA ASP A 53 10.43 -0.22 2.49
C ASP A 53 9.35 -0.38 3.57
N GLY A 54 8.18 0.19 3.34
CA GLY A 54 7.03 0.06 4.23
C GLY A 54 5.72 0.40 3.56
N LEU A 55 4.64 0.07 4.28
CA LEU A 55 3.27 0.42 3.94
C LEU A 55 2.66 1.17 5.11
N ILE A 56 1.84 2.18 4.80
CA ILE A 56 0.94 2.82 5.75
C ILE A 56 -0.49 2.45 5.34
N VAL A 57 -1.25 1.81 6.23
CA VAL A 57 -2.56 1.24 5.92
C VAL A 57 -3.55 1.66 6.99
N GLU A 58 -4.69 2.20 6.57
CA GLU A 58 -5.76 2.55 7.50
C GLU A 58 -6.57 1.33 7.90
N VAL A 59 -6.85 1.22 9.19
CA VAL A 59 -7.60 0.10 9.79
C VAL A 59 -8.59 0.64 10.79
N HIS A 60 -9.85 0.22 10.69
CA HIS A 60 -10.91 0.58 11.62
C HIS A 60 -11.74 -0.67 11.98
N ASN A 61 -12.12 -0.82 13.25
CA ASN A 61 -12.90 -1.96 13.73
C ASN A 61 -14.31 -2.02 13.12
N ASN A 62 -14.89 -0.86 12.80
CA ASN A 62 -16.17 -0.73 12.12
C ASN A 62 -16.10 0.41 11.08
N PRO A 63 -15.58 0.16 9.86
CA PRO A 63 -15.33 1.23 8.87
C PRO A 63 -16.58 2.06 8.54
N ALA A 64 -17.77 1.46 8.57
CA ALA A 64 -19.04 2.16 8.33
C ALA A 64 -19.38 3.22 9.39
N CYS A 65 -18.78 3.15 10.58
CA CYS A 65 -18.95 4.13 11.66
C CYS A 65 -17.70 4.97 11.92
N ALA A 66 -16.69 4.92 11.06
CA ALA A 66 -15.50 5.75 11.20
C ALA A 66 -15.85 7.24 11.04
N LEU A 67 -15.28 8.11 11.88
CA LEU A 67 -15.50 9.55 11.82
C LEU A 67 -14.84 10.20 10.58
N CYS A 68 -13.83 9.55 10.02
CA CYS A 68 -13.10 9.98 8.83
C CYS A 68 -12.62 8.75 8.06
N ASP A 69 -12.54 8.86 6.73
CA ASP A 69 -11.90 7.88 5.83
C ASP A 69 -12.32 6.40 6.00
N GLY A 70 -13.57 6.15 6.41
CA GLY A 70 -14.11 4.80 6.58
C GLY A 70 -14.11 3.97 5.29
N MET A 71 -14.30 4.59 4.13
CA MET A 71 -14.37 3.90 2.82
C MET A 71 -13.04 3.23 2.40
N GLN A 72 -11.90 3.77 2.87
CA GLN A 72 -10.55 3.29 2.56
C GLN A 72 -9.91 2.49 3.72
N SER A 73 -10.60 2.41 4.86
CA SER A 73 -10.16 1.70 6.04
C SER A 73 -10.45 0.19 5.93
N LEU A 74 -9.43 -0.63 6.12
CA LEU A 74 -9.60 -2.08 6.24
C LEU A 74 -10.24 -2.45 7.58
N THR A 75 -10.86 -3.64 7.63
CA THR A 75 -11.15 -4.28 8.91
C THR A 75 -9.89 -4.92 9.50
N PRO A 76 -9.80 -5.10 10.83
CA PRO A 76 -8.66 -5.79 11.46
C PRO A 76 -8.41 -7.18 10.89
N GLU A 77 -9.48 -7.89 10.51
CA GLU A 77 -9.39 -9.23 9.94
C GLU A 77 -8.74 -9.21 8.55
N THR A 78 -9.12 -8.26 7.68
CA THR A 78 -8.50 -8.11 6.37
C THR A 78 -7.05 -7.67 6.50
N PHE A 79 -6.73 -6.78 7.44
CA PHE A 79 -5.35 -6.38 7.71
C PHE A 79 -4.50 -7.56 8.22
N ALA A 80 -5.05 -8.41 9.10
CA ALA A 80 -4.36 -9.59 9.61
C ALA A 80 -4.01 -10.61 8.52
N ARG A 81 -4.81 -10.68 7.44
CA ARG A 81 -4.48 -11.47 6.24
C ARG A 81 -3.44 -10.79 5.36
N LEU A 82 -3.54 -9.48 5.17
CA LEU A 82 -2.69 -8.71 4.27
C LEU A 82 -1.24 -8.58 4.77
N ALA A 83 -1.05 -8.23 6.04
CA ALA A 83 0.27 -7.97 6.61
C ALA A 83 1.29 -9.11 6.40
N PRO A 84 0.98 -10.40 6.66
CA PRO A 84 1.92 -11.48 6.39
C PRO A 84 2.21 -11.66 4.89
N GLN A 85 1.21 -11.49 4.02
CA GLN A 85 1.41 -11.59 2.56
C GLN A 85 2.36 -10.50 2.06
N ALA A 86 2.17 -9.24 2.51
CA ALA A 86 3.05 -8.14 2.14
C ALA A 86 4.50 -8.37 2.61
N LYS A 87 4.67 -8.92 3.82
CA LYS A 87 6.00 -9.31 4.33
C LYS A 87 6.65 -10.40 3.49
N GLN A 88 5.89 -11.43 3.09
CA GLN A 88 6.38 -12.51 2.23
C GLN A 88 6.83 -11.99 0.86
N VAL A 89 6.01 -11.13 0.22
CA VAL A 89 6.38 -10.50 -1.05
C VAL A 89 7.64 -9.66 -0.90
N SER A 90 7.72 -8.81 0.14
CA SER A 90 8.91 -7.99 0.39
C SER A 90 10.18 -8.83 0.58
N ALA A 91 10.09 -9.94 1.31
CA ALA A 91 11.22 -10.85 1.51
C ALA A 91 11.71 -11.46 0.19
N LEU A 92 10.79 -11.97 -0.64
CA LEU A 92 11.13 -12.57 -1.94
C LEU A 92 11.84 -11.57 -2.87
N VAL A 93 11.39 -10.32 -2.89
CA VAL A 93 12.01 -9.30 -3.75
C VAL A 93 13.42 -8.96 -3.27
N ARG A 94 13.64 -8.89 -1.95
CA ARG A 94 14.95 -8.63 -1.34
C ARG A 94 15.92 -9.80 -1.55
N GLU A 95 15.46 -11.04 -1.39
CA GLU A 95 16.27 -12.25 -1.59
C GLU A 95 16.59 -12.49 -3.07
N GLY A 96 15.68 -12.14 -3.98
CA GLY A 96 15.84 -12.30 -5.42
C GLY A 96 16.79 -11.30 -6.10
N GLY A 97 17.36 -10.34 -5.35
CA GLY A 97 18.29 -9.33 -5.90
C GLY A 97 17.66 -8.36 -6.91
N LEU A 98 16.32 -8.22 -6.88
CA LEU A 98 15.57 -7.31 -7.74
C LEU A 98 15.60 -5.84 -7.25
N LEU A 99 16.22 -5.60 -6.10
CA LEU A 99 16.37 -4.29 -5.45
C LEU A 99 17.76 -4.10 -4.87
#